data_AF-A0A945YGL9-F1
#
_entry.id   AF-A0A945YGL9-F1
#
_cell.length_a   1.000
_cell.length_b   1.000
_cell.length_c   1.000
_cell.angle_alpha   90.00
_cell.angle_beta   90.00
_cell.angle_gamma   90.00
#
_symmetry.space_group_name_H-M   'P 1'
#
loop_
_entity.id
_entity.type
_entity.pdbx_description
1 polymer ?
#
loop_
_entity_poly.entity_id
_entity_poly.type
_entity_poly.pdbx_seq_one_letter_code
_entity_poly.pdbx_strand_id
1 'polypeptide(L)'
;MSTTPNYRTIAEAYVKGLTEGRVDPAAVIAWADDLLCNDPDTQDWMIEISTAKADDRVGVVQQLNTVKGEVDEAALAELVAQQG
;
A
#
# COMPACT_ATOMS: atom_id res chain seq x y z
N MET A 1 -22.85 -4.69 -4.95
CA MET A 1 -21.58 -5.28 -5.44
C MET A 1 -20.47 -4.37 -4.96
N SER A 2 -20.20 -4.38 -3.66
CA SER A 2 -19.11 -3.57 -3.09
C SER A 2 -17.85 -4.41 -3.23
N THR A 3 -17.21 -4.34 -4.40
CA THR A 3 -15.85 -4.83 -4.53
C THR A 3 -14.99 -3.82 -3.78
N THR A 4 -14.98 -3.90 -2.45
CA THR A 4 -14.07 -3.10 -1.62
C THR A 4 -12.67 -3.35 -2.19
N PRO A 5 -11.94 -2.31 -2.62
CA PRO A 5 -10.60 -2.49 -3.13
C PRO A 5 -9.80 -3.25 -2.07
N ASN A 6 -9.15 -4.34 -2.46
CA ASN A 6 -8.42 -5.15 -1.51
C ASN A 6 -7.12 -4.42 -1.12
N TYR A 7 -7.23 -3.47 -0.19
CA TYR A 7 -6.13 -2.62 0.26
C TYR A 7 -4.96 -3.45 0.78
N ARG A 8 -5.24 -4.59 1.42
CA ARG A 8 -4.19 -5.53 1.85
C ARG A 8 -3.39 -6.07 0.67
N THR A 9 -4.06 -6.42 -0.43
CA THR A 9 -3.39 -6.93 -1.64
C THR A 9 -2.52 -5.86 -2.30
N ILE A 10 -3.02 -4.62 -2.37
CA ILE A 10 -2.24 -3.48 -2.88
C ILE A 10 -1.03 -3.21 -1.98
N ALA A 11 -1.23 -3.22 -0.66
CA ALA A 11 -0.16 -3.03 0.31
C ALA A 11 0.92 -4.10 0.19
N GLU A 12 0.54 -5.37 0.02
CA GLU A 12 1.47 -6.48 -0.19
C GLU A 12 2.27 -6.33 -1.49
N ALA A 13 1.63 -5.84 -2.56
CA ALA A 13 2.32 -5.53 -3.81
C ALA A 13 3.39 -4.45 -3.59
N TYR A 14 3.04 -3.37 -2.88
CA TYR A 14 4.01 -2.33 -2.52
C TYR A 14 5.14 -2.84 -1.61
N VAL A 15 4.87 -3.73 -0.65
CA VAL A 15 5.91 -4.36 0.17
C VAL A 15 6.91 -5.12 -0.70
N LYS A 16 6.43 -5.90 -1.67
CA LYS A 16 7.29 -6.60 -2.63
C LYS A 16 8.08 -5.62 -3.50
N GLY A 17 7.42 -4.62 -4.09
CA GLY A 17 8.06 -3.60 -4.90
C GLY A 17 9.13 -2.80 -4.16
N LEU A 18 8.89 -2.43 -2.90
CA LEU A 18 9.87 -1.75 -2.04
C LEU A 18 11.06 -2.64 -1.69
N THR A 19 10.81 -3.93 -1.43
CA THR A 19 11.86 -4.91 -1.10
C THR A 19 12.75 -5.21 -2.30
N GLU A 20 12.15 -5.31 -3.50
CA GLU A 20 12.88 -5.52 -4.76
C GLU A 20 13.49 -4.23 -5.32
N GLY A 21 13.17 -3.06 -4.74
CA GLY A 21 13.66 -1.76 -5.20
C GLY A 21 13.02 -1.26 -6.50
N ARG A 22 11.87 -1.82 -6.89
CA ARG A 22 11.07 -1.37 -8.05
C ARG A 22 10.15 -0.20 -7.72
N VAL A 23 9.78 -0.05 -6.45
CA VAL A 23 8.88 1.00 -5.97
C VAL A 23 9.60 1.90 -4.96
N ASP A 24 9.37 3.20 -5.09
CA ASP A 24 9.82 4.20 -4.11
C ASP A 24 8.80 4.40 -2.98
N PRO A 25 9.26 4.63 -1.73
CA PRO A 25 8.37 4.87 -0.61
C PRO A 25 7.44 6.08 -0.82
N ALA A 26 7.87 7.07 -1.61
CA ALA A 26 7.04 8.21 -2.01
C ALA A 26 5.77 7.81 -2.78
N ALA A 27 5.83 6.75 -3.61
CA ALA A 27 4.66 6.25 -4.33
C ALA A 27 3.63 5.64 -3.38
N VAL A 28 4.10 4.99 -2.31
CA VAL A 28 3.24 4.40 -1.28
C VAL A 28 2.57 5.48 -0.44
N ILE A 29 3.32 6.52 -0.07
CA ILE A 29 2.79 7.71 0.63
C ILE A 29 1.69 8.37 -0.22
N ALA A 30 1.97 8.61 -1.50
CA ALA A 30 1.01 9.21 -2.42
C ALA A 30 -0.27 8.35 -2.59
N TRP A 31 -0.14 7.02 -2.58
CA TRP A 31 -1.30 6.12 -2.56
C TRP A 31 -2.14 6.29 -1.29
N ALA A 32 -1.50 6.41 -0.12
CA ALA A 32 -2.22 6.65 1.13
C ALA A 32 -2.87 8.04 1.17
N ASP A 33 -2.20 9.08 0.67
CA ASP A 33 -2.79 10.43 0.52
C ASP A 33 -4.02 10.44 -0.39
N ASP A 34 -3.97 9.71 -1.50
CA ASP A 34 -5.12 9.57 -2.41
C ASP A 34 -6.28 8.86 -1.72
N LEU A 35 -6.01 7.80 -0.96
CA LEU A 35 -7.04 7.13 -0.15
C LEU A 35 -7.63 8.05 0.91
N LEU A 36 -6.81 8.86 1.61
CA LEU A 36 -7.32 9.84 2.58
C LEU A 36 -8.21 10.91 1.95
N CYS A 37 -7.96 11.25 0.68
CA CYS A 37 -8.74 12.27 -0.02
C CYS A 37 -10.04 11.71 -0.62
N ASN A 38 -10.01 10.46 -1.12
CA ASN A 38 -11.09 9.87 -1.89
C ASN A 38 -11.92 8.84 -1.12
N ASP A 39 -11.35 8.21 -0.09
CA ASP A 39 -12.04 7.18 0.70
C ASP A 39 -12.76 7.81 1.91
N PRO A 40 -14.10 7.68 2.00
CA PRO A 40 -14.85 8.20 3.13
C PRO A 40 -14.60 7.41 4.44
N ASP A 41 -14.06 6.19 4.36
CA ASP A 41 -13.68 5.33 5.49
C ASP A 41 -12.17 5.43 5.75
N THR A 42 -11.74 6.60 6.21
CA THR A 42 -10.36 6.80 6.62
C THR A 42 -10.03 5.92 7.81
N GLN A 43 -8.98 5.10 7.68
CA GLN A 43 -8.46 4.23 8.74
C GLN A 43 -7.11 4.71 9.23
N ASP A 44 -6.75 4.37 10.48
CA ASP A 44 -5.50 4.83 11.11
C ASP A 44 -4.26 4.54 10.25
N TRP A 45 -4.19 3.35 9.64
CA TRP A 45 -3.07 2.95 8.81
C TRP A 45 -2.86 3.85 7.59
N MET A 46 -3.92 4.47 7.05
CA MET A 46 -3.83 5.40 5.91
C MET A 46 -3.09 6.67 6.33
N ILE A 47 -3.42 7.20 7.51
CA ILE A 47 -2.77 8.38 8.09
C ILE A 47 -1.32 8.06 8.45
N GLU A 48 -1.07 6.89 9.04
CA GLU A 48 0.28 6.43 9.37
C GLU A 48 1.15 6.40 8.11
N ILE A 49 0.68 5.77 7.02
CA ILE A 49 1.46 5.69 5.78
C ILE A 49 1.64 7.07 5.13
N SER A 50 0.60 7.91 5.07
CA SER A 50 0.71 9.28 4.51
C SER A 50 1.71 10.15 5.28
N THR A 51 1.80 9.98 6.59
CA THR A 51 2.75 10.72 7.46
C THR A 51 4.13 10.08 7.56
N ALA A 52 4.37 8.97 6.85
CA ALA A 52 5.64 8.29 6.84
C ALA A 52 6.73 9.10 6.12
N LYS A 53 8.00 8.84 6.47
CA LYS A 53 9.12 9.49 5.80
C LYS A 53 9.47 8.73 4.53
N ALA A 54 9.51 9.43 3.40
CA ALA A 54 9.86 8.83 2.10
C ALA A 54 11.29 8.25 2.07
N ASP A 55 12.20 8.73 2.91
CA ASP A 55 13.55 8.15 3.08
C ASP A 55 13.56 6.87 3.95
N ASP A 56 12.50 6.61 4.72
CA ASP A 56 12.44 5.49 5.66
C ASP A 56 11.68 4.30 5.07
N ARG A 57 12.31 3.64 4.08
CA ARG A 57 11.73 2.47 3.41
C ARG A 57 11.28 1.38 4.39
N VAL A 58 12.03 1.17 5.47
CA VAL A 58 11.72 0.13 6.46
C VAL A 58 10.45 0.47 7.24
N GLY A 59 10.29 1.72 7.70
CA GLY A 59 9.06 2.16 8.37
C GLY A 59 7.84 2.06 7.47
N VAL A 60 7.95 2.50 6.21
CA VAL A 60 6.85 2.38 5.24
C VAL A 60 6.44 0.91 5.05
N VAL A 61 7.40 -0.02 4.94
CA VAL A 61 7.10 -1.46 4.88
C VAL A 61 6.41 -1.96 6.15
N GLN A 62 6.85 -1.53 7.34
CA GLN A 62 6.19 -1.91 8.59
C GLN A 62 4.75 -1.41 8.65
N GLN A 63 4.49 -0.19 8.20
CA GLN A 63 3.15 0.40 8.17
C GLN A 63 2.25 -0.29 7.14
N LEU A 64 2.76 -0.64 5.96
CA LEU A 64 2.01 -1.46 4.99
C LEU A 64 1.60 -2.84 5.56
N ASN A 65 2.35 -3.38 6.52
CA ASN A 65 2.00 -4.62 7.19
C ASN A 65 0.89 -4.48 8.24
N THR A 66 0.51 -3.25 8.63
CA THR A 66 -0.61 -3.04 9.57
C THR A 66 -1.96 -3.08 8.86
N VAL A 67 -1.99 -2.82 7.54
CA VAL A 67 -3.19 -2.87 6.68
C VAL A 67 -3.85 -4.25 6.82
N LYS A 68 -5.11 -4.26 7.24
CA LYS A 68 -5.90 -5.48 7.47
C LYS A 68 -6.64 -5.90 6.20
N GLY A 69 -6.92 -7.19 6.11
CA GLY A 69 -7.65 -7.80 5.00
C GLY A 69 -7.06 -9.14 4.60
N GLU A 70 -7.69 -9.79 3.63
CA GLU A 70 -7.19 -11.02 3.00
C GLU A 70 -6.37 -10.65 1.77
N VAL A 71 -5.25 -11.32 1.52
CA VAL A 71 -4.47 -11.12 0.30
C VAL A 71 -5.07 -11.97 -0.81
N ASP A 72 -5.41 -11.34 -1.94
CA ASP A 72 -5.73 -12.05 -3.17
C ASP A 72 -4.44 -12.30 -3.95
N GLU A 73 -3.99 -13.56 -3.97
CA GLU A 73 -2.73 -13.94 -4.62
C GLU A 73 -2.75 -13.71 -6.14
N ALA A 74 -3.91 -13.81 -6.79
CA ALA A 74 -4.02 -13.61 -8.23
C ALA A 74 -3.87 -12.11 -8.56
N ALA A 75 -4.62 -11.26 -7.87
CA ALA A 75 -4.52 -9.81 -8.04
C ALA A 75 -3.15 -9.28 -7.58
N LEU A 76 -2.53 -9.87 -6.55
CA LEU A 76 -1.17 -9.53 -6.13
C LEU A 76 -0.16 -9.79 -7.25
N ALA A 77 -0.22 -10.94 -7.91
CA ALA A 77 0.69 -11.27 -9.00
C ALA A 77 0.54 -10.29 -10.18
N GLU A 78 -0.69 -9.90 -10.51
CA GLU A 78 -0.96 -8.90 -11.54
C GLU A 78 -0.42 -7.52 -11.16
N LEU A 79 -0.59 -7.08 -9.91
CA LEU A 79 -0.07 -5.79 -9.43
C LEU A 79 1.46 -5.77 -9.41
N VAL A 80 2.09 -6.83 -8.92
CA VAL A 80 3.57 -6.94 -8.90
C VAL A 80 4.13 -6.95 -10.32
N ALA A 81 3.46 -7.62 -11.25
CA ALA A 81 3.86 -7.62 -12.66
C ALA A 81 3.74 -6.24 -13.32
N GLN A 82 2.82 -5.39 -12.88
CA GLN A 82 2.66 -4.01 -13.38
C GLN A 82 3.67 -3.02 -12.77
N GLN A 83 4.29 -3.36 -11.63
CA GLN A 83 5.30 -2.53 -10.95
C GLN A 83 6.72 -2.70 -11.52
N GLY A 84 6.92 -3.55 -12.53
CA GLY A 84 8.22 -3.90 -13.12
C GLY A 84 8.37 -3.54 -14.59
#